data_AF-A0A034WJU7-F1
#
_entry.id   AF-A0A034WJU7-F1
#
_cell.length_a   1.000
_cell.length_b   1.000
_cell.length_c   1.000
_cell.angle_alpha   90.00
_cell.angle_beta   90.00
_cell.angle_gamma   90.00
#
_symmetry.space_group_name_H-M   'P 1'
#
loop_
_entity.id
_entity.type
_entity.pdbx_description
1 polymer ?
#
loop_
_entity_poly.entity_id
_entity_poly.type
_entity_poly.pdbx_seq_one_letter_code
_entity_poly.pdbx_strand_id
1 'polypeptide(L)'
;MYEASHCSNESSEYELNGDTLDQLYKEQLQMLRELVFKQSRTEDIELCRKWLKIFSKTSKGEKMARNCLCSLMQQQLQEQGMLGEPFTNSQNCNRDLERVLHELDKQSFLSANYIQQAHTMRTFASHDKCGQCYQHYPDKKHGHNQTLLYNMRHEAVCEACLYEYTNEGGGDCGNGKQNFDAARGNCIYGNSFYNKQYSKKDERAGGDVAALDELSTECEENEKLTENLLLRREVETLRLQLTEKEIENIRLKEVVEKCEMQNSNYENVLEGIRKNLLQGVKQALEQWNAEPQPTFPMKLFEVLFRDFETCDDFFSSIKACDIEFEQIIAKRFENELIKRKAKITSHICRKLVKGKKRLQEKYEQRLRMQNWAQRLQLKLVKLKCFSALRQIFINAQLEKDGTGMNEKMWELLRVLEDKYQTIVNEIV
;
A
#
# COMPACT_ATOMS: atom_id res chain seq x y z
N MET A 1 -40.88 13.09 39.52
CA MET A 1 -40.59 13.04 38.07
C MET A 1 -39.26 12.31 37.90
N TYR A 2 -39.29 11.09 37.39
CA TYR A 2 -38.09 10.30 37.07
C TYR A 2 -37.93 10.31 35.56
N GLU A 3 -36.89 10.97 35.07
CA GLU A 3 -36.48 10.87 33.67
C GLU A 3 -35.76 9.53 33.45
N ALA A 4 -36.35 8.70 32.60
CA ALA A 4 -35.78 7.44 32.16
C ALA A 4 -34.54 7.74 31.31
N SER A 5 -33.38 7.54 31.91
CA SER A 5 -32.09 7.56 31.23
C SER A 5 -32.00 6.36 30.28
N HIS A 6 -32.09 6.64 28.99
CA HIS A 6 -31.81 5.69 27.93
C HIS A 6 -30.34 5.26 27.98
N CYS A 7 -30.08 4.05 28.48
CA CYS A 7 -28.81 3.36 28.25
C CYS A 7 -28.75 2.87 26.79
N SER A 8 -28.22 3.70 25.91
CA SER A 8 -27.83 3.30 24.56
C SER A 8 -26.57 2.43 24.59
N ASN A 9 -26.70 1.25 23.98
CA ASN A 9 -25.70 0.21 23.69
C ASN A 9 -24.24 0.69 23.61
N GLU A 10 -23.41 0.23 24.56
CA GLU A 10 -21.94 0.25 24.53
C GLU A 10 -21.41 -0.80 23.54
N SER A 11 -21.60 -0.59 22.23
CA SER A 11 -20.92 -1.41 21.21
C SER A 11 -20.34 -0.53 20.10
N SER A 12 -19.33 0.25 20.47
CA SER A 12 -18.41 0.91 19.53
C SER A 12 -17.15 1.34 20.31
N GLU A 13 -16.36 0.36 20.78
CA GLU A 13 -15.14 0.64 21.58
C GLU A 13 -13.89 0.93 20.72
N TYR A 14 -14.04 1.08 19.39
CA TYR A 14 -12.93 1.26 18.45
C TYR A 14 -13.17 2.26 17.30
N GLU A 15 -14.30 2.96 17.25
CA GLU A 15 -14.47 4.00 16.23
C GLU A 15 -13.51 5.16 16.53
N LEU A 16 -12.54 5.36 15.62
CA LEU A 16 -11.66 6.52 15.65
C LEU A 16 -12.50 7.79 15.73
N ASN A 17 -12.18 8.67 16.68
CA ASN A 17 -12.90 9.94 16.81
C ASN A 17 -12.85 10.70 15.47
N GLY A 18 -13.98 11.27 15.05
CA GLY A 18 -14.10 12.00 13.80
C GLY A 18 -13.10 13.16 13.67
N ASP A 19 -12.65 13.75 14.78
CA ASP A 19 -11.62 14.80 14.79
C ASP A 19 -10.24 14.24 14.44
N THR A 20 -9.92 13.03 14.91
CA THR A 20 -8.67 12.34 14.58
C THR A 20 -8.61 12.02 13.09
N LEU A 21 -9.74 11.61 12.50
CA LEU A 21 -9.82 11.36 11.05
C LEU A 21 -9.62 12.64 10.24
N ASP A 22 -10.15 13.78 10.69
CA ASP A 22 -9.90 15.07 10.01
C ASP A 22 -8.46 15.55 10.15
N GLN A 23 -7.82 15.31 11.29
CA GLN A 23 -6.41 15.64 11.48
C GLN A 23 -5.52 14.82 10.53
N LEU A 24 -5.75 13.50 10.46
CA LEU A 24 -5.04 12.62 9.53
C LEU A 24 -5.24 13.06 8.07
N TYR A 25 -6.46 13.44 7.71
CA TYR A 25 -6.75 13.94 6.37
C TYR A 25 -5.98 15.23 6.03
N LYS A 26 -5.82 16.15 6.99
CA LYS A 26 -5.03 17.38 6.76
C LYS A 26 -3.56 17.09 6.49
N GLU A 27 -2.98 16.17 7.25
CA GLU A 27 -1.59 15.73 7.06
C GLU A 27 -1.41 15.05 5.70
N GLN A 28 -2.34 14.16 5.33
CA GLN A 28 -2.38 13.55 4.02
C GLN A 28 -2.52 14.59 2.90
N LEU A 29 -3.42 15.56 3.05
CA LEU A 29 -3.65 16.59 2.06
C LEU A 29 -2.39 17.42 1.79
N GLN A 30 -1.57 17.67 2.80
CA GLN A 30 -0.30 18.37 2.65
C GLN A 30 0.69 17.56 1.81
N MET A 31 0.88 16.27 2.12
CA MET A 31 1.77 15.39 1.34
C MET A 31 1.29 15.22 -0.10
N LEU A 32 -0.02 15.06 -0.30
CA LEU A 32 -0.60 14.89 -1.63
C LEU A 32 -0.39 16.12 -2.50
N ARG A 33 -0.51 17.34 -1.94
CA ARG A 33 -0.19 18.58 -2.68
C ARG A 33 1.24 18.56 -3.18
N GLU A 34 2.19 18.17 -2.34
CA GLU A 34 3.61 18.12 -2.73
C GLU A 34 3.87 17.09 -3.84
N LEU A 35 3.23 15.91 -3.77
CA LEU A 35 3.33 14.88 -4.81
C LEU A 35 2.75 15.37 -6.15
N VAL A 36 1.55 15.96 -6.12
CA VAL A 36 0.87 16.47 -7.32
C VAL A 36 1.69 17.56 -8.00
N PHE A 37 2.33 18.44 -7.24
CA PHE A 37 3.19 19.49 -7.81
C PHE A 37 4.52 18.96 -8.38
N LYS A 38 5.08 17.89 -7.81
CA LYS A 38 6.41 17.39 -8.21
C LYS A 38 6.38 16.40 -9.37
N GLN A 39 5.36 15.53 -9.44
CA GLN A 39 5.46 14.28 -10.20
C GLN A 39 4.26 14.01 -11.12
N SER A 40 3.14 14.69 -10.96
CA SER A 40 1.92 14.33 -11.70
C SER A 40 1.89 14.85 -13.13
N ARG A 41 1.39 14.02 -14.04
CA ARG A 41 1.02 14.42 -15.40
C ARG A 41 -0.12 15.43 -15.35
N THR A 42 -0.24 16.27 -16.38
CA THR A 42 -1.26 17.32 -16.43
C THR A 42 -2.69 16.78 -16.29
N GLU A 43 -2.96 15.59 -16.85
CA GLU A 43 -4.25 14.89 -16.76
C GLU A 43 -4.57 14.46 -15.31
N ASP A 44 -3.58 13.91 -14.60
CA ASP A 44 -3.72 13.48 -13.21
C ASP A 44 -3.96 14.66 -12.26
N ILE A 45 -3.38 15.84 -12.56
CA ILE A 45 -3.60 17.06 -11.78
C ILE A 45 -5.09 17.44 -11.77
N GLU A 46 -5.79 17.31 -12.90
CA GLU A 46 -7.22 17.60 -12.98
C GLU A 46 -8.06 16.59 -12.20
N LEU A 47 -7.71 15.30 -12.30
CA LEU A 47 -8.35 14.23 -11.53
C LEU A 47 -8.16 14.44 -10.02
N CYS A 48 -6.92 14.70 -9.58
CA CYS A 48 -6.60 15.03 -8.19
C CYS A 48 -7.45 16.20 -7.71
N ARG A 49 -7.57 17.28 -8.50
CA ARG A 49 -8.37 18.45 -8.13
C ARG A 49 -9.85 18.12 -7.95
N LYS A 50 -10.41 17.26 -8.82
CA LYS A 50 -11.81 16.80 -8.72
C LYS A 50 -12.02 15.98 -7.45
N TRP A 51 -11.16 15.00 -7.17
CA TRP A 51 -11.24 14.17 -5.98
C TRP A 51 -11.03 14.93 -4.67
N LEU A 52 -10.07 15.86 -4.64
CA LEU A 52 -9.86 16.72 -3.48
C LEU A 52 -11.08 17.60 -3.15
N LYS A 53 -11.84 18.00 -4.17
CA LYS A 53 -13.11 18.73 -3.99
C LYS A 53 -14.22 17.83 -3.43
N ILE A 54 -14.18 16.54 -3.70
CA ILE A 54 -15.11 15.55 -3.13
C ILE A 54 -14.74 15.27 -1.68
N PHE A 55 -13.46 15.01 -1.40
CA PHE A 55 -12.94 14.76 -0.05
C PHE A 55 -13.19 15.92 0.93
N SER A 56 -13.21 17.16 0.44
CA SER A 56 -13.53 18.33 1.28
C SER A 56 -15.03 18.46 1.61
N LYS A 57 -15.90 17.75 0.89
CA LYS A 57 -17.37 17.77 1.07
C LYS A 57 -17.91 16.52 1.76
N THR A 58 -17.04 15.59 2.15
CA THR A 58 -17.41 14.31 2.74
C THR A 58 -18.24 14.46 4.01
N SER A 59 -19.28 13.62 4.16
CA SER A 59 -20.14 13.59 5.34
C SER A 59 -19.42 13.02 6.57
N LYS A 60 -20.03 13.11 7.76
CA LYS A 60 -19.44 12.57 9.00
C LYS A 60 -19.24 11.04 8.96
N GLY A 61 -20.12 10.31 8.28
CA GLY A 61 -20.04 8.85 8.16
C GLY A 61 -18.88 8.42 7.26
N GLU A 62 -18.66 9.14 6.16
CA GLU A 62 -17.69 8.76 5.13
C GLU A 62 -16.23 9.21 5.42
N LYS A 63 -15.95 9.79 6.60
CA LYS A 63 -14.59 10.30 6.92
C LYS A 63 -13.51 9.24 6.83
N MET A 64 -13.82 8.02 7.25
CA MET A 64 -12.90 6.89 7.14
C MET A 64 -12.63 6.56 5.67
N ALA A 65 -13.70 6.50 4.86
CA ALA A 65 -13.59 6.21 3.44
C ALA A 65 -12.75 7.24 2.69
N ARG A 66 -12.97 8.53 2.98
CA ARG A 66 -12.14 9.64 2.48
C ARG A 66 -10.65 9.41 2.78
N ASN A 67 -10.31 9.08 4.02
CA ASN A 67 -8.90 8.91 4.41
C ASN A 67 -8.27 7.71 3.70
N CYS A 68 -8.99 6.60 3.54
CA CYS A 68 -8.52 5.43 2.79
C CYS A 68 -8.26 5.76 1.32
N LEU A 69 -9.22 6.42 0.65
CA LEU A 69 -9.06 6.83 -0.75
C LEU A 69 -7.94 7.88 -0.91
N CYS A 70 -7.76 8.79 0.05
CA CYS A 70 -6.66 9.74 0.02
C CYS A 70 -5.30 9.04 0.13
N SER A 71 -5.16 8.05 1.02
CA SER A 71 -3.95 7.20 1.09
C SER A 71 -3.68 6.46 -0.21
N LEU A 72 -4.71 5.86 -0.82
CA LEU A 72 -4.56 5.12 -2.07
C LEU A 72 -4.11 6.05 -3.21
N MET A 73 -4.67 7.26 -3.28
CA MET A 73 -4.26 8.27 -4.26
C MET A 73 -2.79 8.65 -4.10
N GLN A 74 -2.35 8.88 -2.85
CA GLN A 74 -0.94 9.15 -2.57
C GLN A 74 -0.03 8.01 -3.00
N GLN A 75 -0.41 6.78 -2.66
CA GLN A 75 0.36 5.59 -3.01
C GLN A 75 0.52 5.45 -4.53
N GLN A 76 -0.57 5.56 -5.29
CA GLN A 76 -0.51 5.48 -6.76
C GLN A 76 0.37 6.57 -7.36
N LEU A 77 0.25 7.82 -6.91
CA LEU A 77 1.11 8.90 -7.38
C LEU A 77 2.58 8.69 -7.02
N GLN A 78 2.87 8.19 -5.82
CA GLN A 78 4.24 7.98 -5.34
C GLN A 78 4.91 6.77 -6.00
N GLU A 79 4.19 5.66 -6.18
CA GLU A 79 4.75 4.39 -6.67
C GLU A 79 4.67 4.27 -8.20
N GLN A 80 3.57 4.74 -8.80
CA GLN A 80 3.28 4.55 -10.23
C GLN A 80 3.47 5.85 -11.03
N GLY A 81 3.51 7.01 -10.36
CA GLY A 81 3.61 8.31 -11.03
C GLY A 81 2.34 8.72 -11.80
N MET A 82 1.25 7.96 -11.69
CA MET A 82 -0.02 8.21 -12.36
C MET A 82 -1.20 7.68 -11.55
N LEU A 83 -2.40 8.21 -11.80
CA LEU A 83 -3.62 7.68 -11.17
C LEU A 83 -4.22 6.54 -11.99
N GLY A 84 -4.66 5.49 -11.29
CA GLY A 84 -5.46 4.40 -11.85
C GLY A 84 -6.88 4.38 -11.26
N GLU A 85 -7.54 3.23 -11.37
CA GLU A 85 -8.81 3.00 -10.67
C GLU A 85 -8.60 3.09 -9.15
N PRO A 86 -9.54 3.70 -8.40
CA PRO A 86 -10.88 4.14 -8.82
C PRO A 86 -10.92 5.57 -9.41
N PHE A 87 -9.78 6.26 -9.48
CA PHE A 87 -9.73 7.70 -9.68
C PHE A 87 -9.95 8.14 -11.12
N THR A 88 -9.59 7.28 -12.07
CA THR A 88 -9.79 7.45 -13.52
C THR A 88 -11.26 7.34 -13.93
N ASN A 89 -12.07 6.59 -13.19
CA ASN A 89 -13.50 6.45 -13.48
C ASN A 89 -14.30 7.66 -12.97
N SER A 90 -14.61 8.57 -13.89
CA SER A 90 -15.39 9.78 -13.62
C SER A 90 -16.77 9.55 -12.98
N GLN A 91 -17.38 8.36 -13.15
CA GLN A 91 -18.65 8.04 -12.51
C GLN A 91 -18.53 7.92 -10.99
N ASN A 92 -17.35 7.54 -10.49
CA ASN A 92 -17.09 7.42 -9.04
C ASN A 92 -17.13 8.77 -8.32
N CYS A 93 -16.94 9.88 -9.03
CA CYS A 93 -17.00 11.23 -8.46
C CYS A 93 -18.38 11.60 -7.89
N ASN A 94 -19.44 10.93 -8.33
CA ASN A 94 -20.82 11.21 -7.92
C ASN A 94 -21.39 10.14 -6.97
N ARG A 95 -20.54 9.25 -6.47
CA ARG A 95 -20.93 8.11 -5.64
C ARG A 95 -20.52 8.33 -4.20
N ASP A 96 -21.21 7.61 -3.33
CA ASP A 96 -20.85 7.47 -1.92
C ASP A 96 -19.45 6.81 -1.80
N LEU A 97 -18.59 7.39 -0.96
CA LEU A 97 -17.18 6.99 -0.88
C LEU A 97 -17.03 5.57 -0.30
N GLU A 98 -17.91 5.15 0.61
CA GLU A 98 -17.88 3.80 1.15
C GLU A 98 -18.23 2.77 0.07
N ARG A 99 -19.18 3.09 -0.82
CA ARG A 99 -19.50 2.22 -1.97
C ARG A 99 -18.31 2.08 -2.93
N VAL A 100 -17.58 3.16 -3.19
CA VAL A 100 -16.39 3.12 -4.05
C VAL A 100 -15.33 2.19 -3.43
N LEU A 101 -15.06 2.32 -2.13
CA LEU A 101 -14.12 1.43 -1.44
C LEU A 101 -14.57 -0.03 -1.43
N HIS A 102 -15.84 -0.29 -1.16
CA HIS A 102 -16.36 -1.65 -1.12
C HIS A 102 -16.24 -2.36 -2.48
N GLU A 103 -16.33 -1.62 -3.59
CA GLU A 103 -16.09 -2.18 -4.92
C GLU A 103 -14.61 -2.44 -5.20
N LEU A 104 -13.71 -1.58 -4.71
CA LEU A 104 -12.27 -1.83 -4.77
C LEU A 104 -11.88 -3.09 -3.99
N ASP A 105 -12.46 -3.30 -2.81
CA ASP A 105 -12.20 -4.50 -2.00
C ASP A 105 -12.67 -5.76 -2.74
N LYS A 106 -13.84 -5.69 -3.39
CA LYS A 106 -14.34 -6.77 -4.25
C LYS A 106 -13.43 -7.02 -5.44
N GLN A 107 -12.98 -5.96 -6.13
CA GLN A 107 -12.07 -6.09 -7.28
C GLN A 107 -10.71 -6.65 -6.85
N SER A 108 -10.18 -6.24 -5.69
CA SER A 108 -8.93 -6.75 -5.12
C SER A 108 -9.05 -8.23 -4.75
N PHE A 109 -10.21 -8.65 -4.21
CA PHE A 109 -10.48 -10.05 -3.94
C PHE A 109 -10.60 -10.88 -5.23
N LEU A 110 -11.22 -10.33 -6.27
CA LEU A 110 -11.34 -10.98 -7.57
C LEU A 110 -9.99 -11.05 -8.31
N SER A 111 -9.17 -10.01 -8.26
CA SER A 111 -7.85 -9.99 -8.90
C SER A 111 -6.88 -10.95 -8.19
N ALA A 112 -6.89 -10.99 -6.85
CA ALA A 112 -6.10 -11.96 -6.08
C ALA A 112 -6.51 -13.41 -6.43
N ASN A 113 -7.81 -13.68 -6.51
CA ASN A 113 -8.31 -15.01 -6.90
C ASN A 113 -8.00 -15.33 -8.37
N TYR A 114 -8.13 -14.36 -9.28
CA TYR A 114 -7.84 -14.57 -10.70
C TYR A 114 -6.36 -14.82 -10.96
N ILE A 115 -5.46 -14.11 -10.26
CA ILE A 115 -4.01 -14.35 -10.31
C ILE A 115 -3.72 -15.77 -9.78
N GLN A 116 -4.34 -16.18 -8.67
CA GLN A 116 -4.19 -17.53 -8.13
C GLN A 116 -4.75 -18.62 -9.07
N GLN A 117 -5.83 -18.33 -9.79
CA GLN A 117 -6.43 -19.22 -10.78
C GLN A 117 -5.60 -19.30 -12.08
N ALA A 118 -5.03 -18.18 -12.53
CA ALA A 118 -4.12 -18.14 -13.67
C ALA A 118 -2.81 -18.89 -13.39
N HIS A 119 -2.28 -18.80 -12.16
CA HIS A 119 -1.13 -19.59 -11.74
C HIS A 119 -1.44 -21.09 -11.69
N THR A 120 -2.61 -21.49 -11.16
CA THR A 120 -3.01 -22.91 -11.16
C THR A 120 -3.27 -23.43 -12.58
N MET A 121 -3.91 -22.65 -13.46
CA MET A 121 -4.10 -23.05 -14.87
C MET A 121 -2.80 -23.10 -15.67
N ARG A 122 -1.82 -22.23 -15.41
CA ARG A 122 -0.47 -22.36 -15.99
C ARG A 122 0.25 -23.64 -15.54
N THR A 123 0.07 -24.08 -14.29
CA THR A 123 0.64 -25.36 -13.84
C THR A 123 -0.04 -26.58 -14.47
N PHE A 124 -1.33 -26.49 -14.84
CA PHE A 124 -2.00 -27.57 -15.57
C PHE A 124 -1.66 -27.56 -17.07
N ALA A 125 -1.53 -26.39 -17.70
CA ALA A 125 -1.21 -26.28 -19.12
C ALA A 125 0.25 -26.64 -19.46
N SER A 126 1.18 -26.64 -18.49
CA SER A 126 2.57 -27.06 -18.74
C SER A 126 2.81 -28.57 -18.64
N HIS A 127 1.79 -29.38 -18.31
CA HIS A 127 1.90 -30.84 -18.30
C HIS A 127 1.40 -31.52 -19.58
N ASP A 128 0.60 -30.84 -20.41
CA ASP A 128 0.06 -31.41 -21.66
C ASP A 128 1.09 -31.54 -22.81
N LYS A 129 2.31 -31.03 -22.62
CA LYS A 129 3.41 -31.18 -23.61
C LYS A 129 4.66 -31.89 -23.06
N CYS A 130 4.61 -32.43 -21.83
CA CYS A 130 5.72 -33.22 -21.32
C CYS A 130 5.65 -34.65 -21.88
N GLY A 131 6.32 -34.88 -23.02
CA GLY A 131 6.41 -36.19 -23.69
C GLY A 131 7.08 -37.30 -22.87
N GLN A 132 7.55 -37.01 -21.65
CA GLN A 132 8.14 -38.00 -20.74
C GLN A 132 7.18 -38.56 -19.69
N CYS A 133 5.97 -37.98 -19.52
CA CYS A 133 5.02 -38.45 -18.51
C CYS A 133 4.08 -39.57 -19.00
N TYR A 134 4.20 -40.04 -20.25
CA TYR A 134 3.21 -40.93 -20.88
C TYR A 134 3.52 -42.44 -20.83
N GLN A 135 4.57 -42.90 -20.13
CA GLN A 135 4.96 -44.32 -20.19
C GLN A 135 4.55 -45.22 -19.02
N HIS A 136 3.91 -44.74 -17.96
CA HIS A 136 3.51 -45.61 -16.85
C HIS A 136 2.08 -45.36 -16.36
N TYR A 137 1.10 -45.88 -17.11
CA TYR A 137 -0.16 -46.33 -16.54
C TYR A 137 -0.53 -47.69 -17.13
N PRO A 138 -0.52 -48.79 -16.35
CA PRO A 138 -1.02 -50.06 -16.82
C PRO A 138 -2.55 -50.03 -16.91
N ASP A 139 -2.99 -50.39 -18.10
CA ASP A 139 -4.35 -50.57 -18.57
C ASP A 139 -5.24 -51.34 -17.57
N LYS A 140 -6.18 -50.63 -16.93
CA LYS A 140 -7.34 -51.25 -16.28
C LYS A 140 -8.60 -50.80 -17.01
N LYS A 141 -9.01 -51.64 -17.96
CA LYS A 141 -10.36 -51.68 -18.53
C LYS A 141 -11.38 -51.71 -17.40
N HIS A 142 -12.38 -50.82 -17.46
CA HIS A 142 -13.79 -50.90 -17.06
C HIS A 142 -14.30 -49.46 -17.32
N GLY A 143 -15.02 -49.15 -18.39
CA GLY A 143 -16.41 -49.56 -18.60
C GLY A 143 -17.36 -48.55 -17.94
N HIS A 144 -17.62 -47.40 -18.59
CA HIS A 144 -18.96 -46.83 -18.79
C HIS A 144 -18.93 -45.40 -19.37
N ASN A 145 -19.82 -45.20 -20.34
CA ASN A 145 -20.15 -43.94 -21.01
C ASN A 145 -20.59 -42.84 -20.04
N GLN A 146 -20.08 -41.62 -20.23
CA GLN A 146 -20.93 -40.45 -20.28
C GLN A 146 -20.27 -39.32 -21.08
N THR A 147 -20.88 -39.07 -22.23
CA THR A 147 -20.64 -37.96 -23.13
C THR A 147 -21.16 -36.68 -22.49
N LEU A 148 -20.28 -35.72 -22.17
CA LEU A 148 -20.65 -34.34 -21.94
C LEU A 148 -19.88 -33.47 -22.94
N LEU A 149 -20.57 -33.12 -24.02
CA LEU A 149 -20.18 -32.03 -24.90
C LEU A 149 -20.30 -30.71 -24.13
N TYR A 150 -19.17 -30.06 -23.86
CA TYR A 150 -19.15 -28.62 -23.60
C TYR A 150 -18.49 -27.93 -24.80
N ASN A 151 -19.34 -27.26 -25.59
CA ASN A 151 -18.93 -26.27 -26.57
C ASN A 151 -18.44 -25.02 -25.82
N MET A 152 -17.15 -24.70 -25.91
CA MET A 152 -16.67 -23.33 -25.73
C MET A 152 -15.89 -22.94 -26.99
N ARG A 153 -16.52 -22.09 -27.82
CA ARG A 153 -15.86 -21.40 -28.92
C ARG A 153 -14.99 -20.26 -28.37
N HIS A 154 -13.87 -20.08 -29.06
CA HIS A 154 -12.81 -19.09 -28.92
C HIS A 154 -13.24 -17.66 -28.60
N GLU A 155 -12.41 -16.98 -27.79
CA GLU A 155 -11.65 -15.78 -28.20
C GLU A 155 -10.52 -15.53 -27.19
N ALA A 156 -9.38 -16.20 -27.38
CA ALA A 156 -8.12 -15.82 -26.75
C ALA A 156 -7.26 -15.19 -27.83
N VAL A 157 -7.17 -13.86 -27.81
CA VAL A 157 -6.23 -13.11 -28.63
C VAL A 157 -4.82 -13.40 -28.10
N CYS A 158 -3.96 -13.91 -28.97
CA CYS A 158 -2.56 -14.13 -28.68
C CYS A 158 -1.84 -12.79 -28.55
N GLU A 159 -1.20 -12.54 -27.41
CA GLU A 159 -0.44 -11.33 -27.08
C GLU A 159 0.82 -11.12 -27.97
N ALA A 160 1.09 -12.03 -28.92
CA ALA A 160 2.21 -11.94 -29.86
C ALA A 160 1.95 -11.03 -31.08
N CYS A 161 0.78 -10.39 -31.19
CA CYS A 161 0.42 -9.52 -32.33
C CYS A 161 0.33 -8.02 -31.98
N LEU A 162 0.93 -7.55 -30.90
CA LEU A 162 0.81 -6.15 -30.43
C LEU A 162 2.12 -5.36 -30.38
N TYR A 163 3.17 -5.80 -31.07
CA TYR A 163 4.41 -5.04 -31.21
C TYR A 163 4.89 -4.97 -32.66
N GLU A 164 4.13 -4.26 -33.50
CA GLU A 164 4.66 -3.53 -34.65
C GLU A 164 4.06 -2.12 -34.65
N TYR A 165 4.88 -1.13 -34.99
CA TYR A 165 4.60 0.31 -35.09
C TYR A 165 4.55 1.14 -33.80
N THR A 166 5.71 1.69 -33.43
CA THR A 166 5.96 3.16 -33.50
C THR A 166 7.45 3.40 -33.68
N ASN A 167 7.84 3.77 -34.89
CA ASN A 167 9.18 4.23 -35.23
C ASN A 167 9.05 5.70 -35.67
N GLU A 168 9.02 6.61 -34.70
CA GLU A 168 9.21 8.06 -34.83
C GLU A 168 9.90 8.46 -33.52
N GLY A 169 11.14 8.97 -33.48
CA GLY A 169 11.61 10.16 -34.16
C GLY A 169 11.71 11.30 -33.12
N GLY A 170 12.93 11.63 -32.69
CA GLY A 170 13.25 12.74 -31.76
C GLY A 170 13.76 12.22 -30.41
N GLY A 171 15.01 12.42 -29.99
CA GLY A 171 15.85 13.60 -30.12
C GLY A 171 15.75 14.40 -28.82
N ASP A 172 16.64 14.15 -27.86
CA ASP A 172 17.43 15.20 -27.20
C ASP A 172 18.50 14.60 -26.27
N CYS A 173 19.55 15.39 -26.11
CA CYS A 173 20.89 15.09 -25.64
C CYS A 173 20.99 15.42 -24.15
N GLY A 174 21.68 14.59 -23.36
CA GLY A 174 21.83 14.86 -21.93
C GLY A 174 22.94 14.11 -21.22
N ASN A 175 24.17 14.60 -21.39
CA ASN A 175 25.29 14.58 -20.43
C ASN A 175 25.71 13.25 -19.76
N GLY A 176 26.74 12.62 -20.35
CA GLY A 176 27.63 11.71 -19.64
C GLY A 176 29.09 12.06 -19.93
N LYS A 177 29.72 12.81 -19.02
CA LYS A 177 31.19 13.00 -18.99
C LYS A 177 31.84 11.65 -18.69
N GLN A 178 32.54 11.07 -19.66
CA GLN A 178 33.59 10.09 -19.39
C GLN A 178 34.82 10.40 -20.25
N ASN A 179 35.92 10.63 -19.54
CA ASN A 179 37.27 10.76 -20.08
C ASN A 179 37.66 9.44 -20.74
N PHE A 180 38.03 9.49 -22.02
CA PHE A 180 38.94 8.51 -22.60
C PHE A 180 40.04 9.24 -23.35
N ASP A 181 41.25 9.08 -22.82
CA ASP A 181 42.50 9.43 -23.45
C ASP A 181 42.80 8.51 -24.63
N ALA A 182 43.58 9.07 -25.56
CA ALA A 182 44.42 8.43 -26.57
C ALA A 182 43.70 7.81 -27.80
N ALA A 183 43.84 8.45 -28.96
CA ALA A 183 44.91 8.12 -29.91
C ALA A 183 44.82 8.93 -31.21
N ARG A 184 46.00 9.34 -31.68
CA ARG A 184 46.40 9.95 -32.95
C ARG A 184 45.51 9.69 -34.18
N GLY A 185 45.33 10.75 -34.97
CA GLY A 185 44.97 10.67 -36.39
C GLY A 185 45.09 12.03 -37.08
N ASN A 186 46.31 12.41 -37.45
CA ASN A 186 46.59 13.53 -38.36
C ASN A 186 45.88 13.30 -39.70
N CYS A 187 44.99 14.21 -40.12
CA CYS A 187 44.68 14.44 -41.52
C CYS A 187 44.55 15.95 -41.78
N ILE A 188 45.70 16.54 -42.09
CA ILE A 188 45.81 17.83 -42.77
C ILE A 188 45.58 17.54 -44.26
N TYR A 189 44.49 18.04 -44.83
CA TYR A 189 44.42 18.35 -46.27
C TYR A 189 43.77 19.72 -46.40
N GLY A 190 44.61 20.75 -46.35
CA GLY A 190 44.25 22.07 -46.83
C GLY A 190 44.29 22.06 -48.35
N ASN A 191 43.14 22.21 -49.00
CA ASN A 191 43.05 22.60 -50.39
C ASN A 191 42.71 24.09 -50.45
N SER A 192 43.72 24.94 -50.25
CA SER A 192 43.65 26.34 -50.70
C SER A 192 44.14 26.41 -52.14
N PHE A 193 43.25 26.23 -53.10
CA PHE A 193 43.56 26.53 -54.49
C PHE A 193 43.56 28.06 -54.68
N TYR A 194 44.69 28.57 -55.15
CA TYR A 194 44.94 29.96 -55.51
C TYR A 194 43.95 30.44 -56.56
N ASN A 195 43.03 31.34 -56.17
CA ASN A 195 42.26 32.12 -57.13
C ASN A 195 43.10 33.35 -57.53
N LYS A 196 43.99 33.17 -58.51
CA LYS A 196 44.84 34.23 -59.06
C LYS A 196 44.16 34.80 -60.29
N GLN A 197 43.40 35.87 -60.10
CA GLN A 197 42.84 36.71 -61.16
C GLN A 197 43.97 37.23 -62.06
N TYR A 198 44.04 36.75 -63.30
CA TYR A 198 44.74 37.41 -64.39
C TYR A 198 43.71 38.12 -65.28
N SER A 199 43.50 39.41 -64.99
CA SER A 199 42.89 40.34 -65.93
C SER A 199 43.97 40.79 -66.91
N LYS A 200 43.93 40.27 -68.13
CA LYS A 200 44.64 40.87 -69.26
C LYS A 200 43.70 40.95 -70.46
N LYS A 201 43.18 42.17 -70.67
CA LYS A 201 42.51 42.59 -71.89
C LYS A 201 43.55 42.62 -73.01
N ASP A 202 43.35 41.81 -74.04
CA ASP A 202 43.90 42.06 -75.36
C ASP A 202 42.77 41.85 -76.38
N GLU A 203 42.27 42.98 -76.89
CA GLU A 203 41.38 43.05 -78.04
C GLU A 203 42.20 42.76 -79.30
N ARG A 204 41.98 41.62 -79.98
CA ARG A 204 42.24 41.47 -81.42
C ARG A 204 41.67 40.19 -82.03
N ALA A 205 40.95 40.43 -83.14
CA ALA A 205 40.76 39.60 -84.32
C ALA A 205 39.94 38.31 -84.19
N GLY A 206 38.73 38.37 -84.76
CA GLY A 206 37.90 37.20 -85.05
C GLY A 206 38.52 36.26 -86.08
N GLY A 207 38.29 34.98 -85.84
CA GLY A 207 38.64 33.83 -86.66
C GLY A 207 38.68 32.60 -85.76
N ASP A 208 37.87 31.58 -86.05
CA ASP A 208 37.76 30.27 -85.38
C ASP A 208 37.00 30.17 -84.04
N VAL A 209 35.76 30.67 -84.02
CA VAL A 209 34.79 30.41 -82.94
C VAL A 209 34.38 28.93 -82.87
N ALA A 210 34.43 28.18 -83.98
CA ALA A 210 34.00 26.78 -84.03
C ALA A 210 34.97 25.82 -83.33
N ALA A 211 36.29 26.04 -83.41
CA ALA A 211 37.29 25.17 -82.78
C ALA A 211 37.38 25.38 -81.25
N LEU A 212 37.05 26.58 -80.76
CA LEU A 212 36.96 26.87 -79.32
C LEU A 212 35.75 26.21 -78.67
N ASP A 213 34.63 26.08 -79.40
CA ASP A 213 33.42 25.42 -78.91
C ASP A 213 33.65 23.91 -78.74
N GLU A 214 34.35 23.29 -79.71
CA GLU A 214 34.70 21.87 -79.68
C GLU A 214 35.64 21.53 -78.49
N LEU A 215 36.66 22.35 -78.24
CA LEU A 215 37.54 22.22 -77.06
C LEU A 215 36.80 22.46 -75.73
N SER A 216 35.82 23.36 -75.71
CA SER A 216 34.98 23.59 -74.53
C SER A 216 34.15 22.34 -74.20
N THR A 217 33.56 21.71 -75.22
CA THR A 217 32.79 20.48 -75.03
C THR A 217 33.63 19.30 -74.55
N GLU A 218 34.85 19.14 -75.06
CA GLU A 218 35.79 18.08 -74.61
C GLU A 218 36.23 18.29 -73.14
N CYS A 219 36.40 19.54 -72.71
CA CYS A 219 36.74 19.87 -71.33
C CYS A 219 35.59 19.48 -70.36
N GLU A 220 34.35 19.83 -70.71
CA GLU A 220 33.17 19.46 -69.93
C GLU A 220 32.96 17.93 -69.87
N GLU A 221 33.22 17.22 -70.96
CA GLU A 221 33.12 15.75 -70.99
C GLU A 221 34.18 15.10 -70.08
N ASN A 222 35.41 15.61 -70.06
CA ASN A 222 36.47 15.12 -69.19
C ASN A 222 36.20 15.42 -67.70
N GLU A 223 35.60 16.58 -67.39
CA GLU A 223 35.14 16.90 -66.02
C GLU A 223 34.06 15.93 -65.57
N LYS A 224 33.03 15.70 -66.40
CA LYS A 224 31.96 14.72 -66.12
C LYS A 224 32.50 13.31 -65.96
N LEU A 225 33.49 12.90 -66.77
CA LEU A 225 34.12 11.59 -66.65
C LEU A 225 34.89 11.45 -65.33
N THR A 226 35.62 12.50 -64.93
CA THR A 226 36.37 12.53 -63.67
C THR A 226 35.43 12.47 -62.47
N GLU A 227 34.35 13.25 -62.49
CA GLU A 227 33.30 13.22 -61.48
C GLU A 227 32.63 11.85 -61.41
N ASN A 228 32.32 11.23 -62.56
CA ASN A 228 31.74 9.89 -62.60
C ASN A 228 32.67 8.84 -61.97
N LEU A 229 33.98 8.94 -62.21
CA LEU A 229 34.98 8.07 -61.59
C LEU A 229 35.07 8.27 -60.07
N LEU A 230 34.99 9.50 -59.58
CA LEU A 230 34.97 9.80 -58.15
C LEU A 230 33.71 9.24 -57.48
N LEU A 231 32.54 9.49 -58.08
CA LEU A 231 31.27 8.96 -57.58
C LEU A 231 31.26 7.42 -57.57
N ARG A 232 31.83 6.76 -58.57
CA ARG A 232 31.97 5.30 -58.57
C ARG A 232 32.82 4.80 -57.41
N ARG A 233 33.96 5.44 -57.12
CA ARG A 233 34.81 5.09 -55.97
C ARG A 233 34.09 5.33 -54.64
N GLU A 234 33.34 6.41 -54.53
CA GLU A 234 32.53 6.70 -53.35
C GLU A 234 31.45 5.63 -53.14
N VAL A 235 30.73 5.25 -54.20
CA VAL A 235 29.74 4.17 -54.16
C VAL A 235 30.37 2.83 -53.76
N GLU A 236 31.55 2.50 -54.29
CA GLU A 236 32.28 1.28 -53.90
C GLU A 236 32.73 1.31 -52.43
N THR A 237 33.19 2.47 -51.95
CA THR A 237 33.57 2.67 -50.55
C THR A 237 32.38 2.50 -49.61
N LEU A 238 31.24 3.10 -49.95
CA LEU A 238 30.00 2.97 -49.17
C LEU A 238 29.48 1.53 -49.17
N ARG A 239 29.62 0.80 -50.29
CA ARG A 239 29.28 -0.63 -50.34
C ARG A 239 30.15 -1.46 -49.39
N LEU A 240 31.46 -1.20 -49.34
CA LEU A 240 32.35 -1.90 -48.40
C LEU A 240 31.99 -1.58 -46.94
N GLN A 241 31.74 -0.31 -46.62
CA GLN A 241 31.30 0.09 -45.27
C GLN A 241 29.95 -0.55 -44.89
N LEU A 242 29.01 -0.66 -45.83
CA LEU A 242 27.76 -1.37 -45.60
C LEU A 242 28.01 -2.84 -45.26
N THR A 243 28.83 -3.54 -46.04
CA THR A 243 29.16 -4.95 -45.76
C THR A 243 29.90 -5.14 -44.43
N GLU A 244 30.79 -4.22 -44.06
CA GLU A 244 31.46 -4.23 -42.75
C GLU A 244 30.44 -4.09 -41.61
N LYS A 245 29.48 -3.16 -41.75
CA LYS A 245 28.42 -2.96 -40.76
C LYS A 245 27.42 -4.11 -40.71
N GLU A 246 27.15 -4.78 -41.82
CA GLU A 246 26.35 -6.00 -41.85
C GLU A 246 27.04 -7.14 -41.08
N ILE A 247 28.35 -7.34 -41.27
CA ILE A 247 29.13 -8.33 -40.53
C ILE A 247 29.16 -8.00 -39.02
N GLU A 248 29.38 -6.73 -38.67
CA GLU A 248 29.34 -6.28 -37.27
C GLU A 248 27.97 -6.51 -36.63
N ASN A 249 26.88 -6.23 -37.37
CA ASN A 249 25.51 -6.47 -36.91
C ASN A 249 25.25 -7.96 -36.65
N ILE A 250 25.68 -8.85 -37.55
CA ILE A 250 25.58 -10.30 -37.37
C ILE A 250 26.34 -10.74 -36.10
N ARG A 251 27.57 -10.26 -35.92
CA ARG A 251 28.37 -10.60 -34.73
C ARG A 251 27.71 -10.13 -33.43
N LEU A 252 27.13 -8.93 -33.42
CA LEU A 252 26.43 -8.41 -32.25
C LEU A 252 25.16 -9.21 -31.94
N LYS A 253 24.42 -9.65 -32.97
CA LYS A 253 23.26 -10.55 -32.78
C LYS A 253 23.66 -11.87 -32.13
N GLU A 254 24.74 -12.50 -32.59
CA GLU A 254 25.26 -13.75 -31.98
C GLU A 254 25.64 -13.56 -30.50
N VAL A 255 26.23 -12.40 -30.14
CA VAL A 255 26.58 -12.07 -28.75
C VAL A 255 25.32 -11.89 -27.89
N VAL A 256 24.30 -11.21 -28.42
CA VAL A 256 23.02 -11.02 -27.72
C VAL A 256 22.34 -12.36 -27.48
N GLU A 257 22.20 -13.21 -28.51
CA GLU A 257 21.60 -14.54 -28.39
C GLU A 257 22.34 -15.42 -27.38
N LYS A 258 23.67 -15.37 -27.36
CA LYS A 258 24.49 -16.09 -26.37
C LYS A 258 24.23 -15.59 -24.95
N CYS A 259 24.12 -14.27 -24.76
CA CYS A 259 23.84 -13.66 -23.47
C CYS A 259 22.43 -14.03 -22.98
N GLU A 260 21.43 -13.99 -23.85
CA GLU A 260 20.05 -14.39 -23.56
C GLU A 260 19.96 -15.86 -23.14
N MET A 261 20.67 -16.75 -23.85
CA MET A 261 20.75 -18.16 -23.49
C MET A 261 21.40 -18.38 -22.12
N GLN A 262 22.49 -17.65 -21.82
CA GLN A 262 23.14 -17.72 -20.51
C GLN A 262 22.21 -17.22 -19.40
N ASN A 263 21.54 -16.09 -19.60
CA ASN A 263 20.57 -15.55 -18.64
C ASN A 263 19.41 -16.53 -18.40
N SER A 264 18.86 -17.14 -19.44
CA SER A 264 17.81 -18.15 -19.31
C SER A 264 18.29 -19.35 -18.48
N ASN A 265 19.53 -19.80 -18.68
CA ASN A 265 20.11 -20.87 -17.88
C ASN A 265 20.28 -20.47 -16.40
N TYR A 266 20.73 -19.25 -16.12
CA TYR A 266 20.84 -18.75 -14.75
C TYR A 266 19.49 -18.66 -14.06
N GLU A 267 18.46 -18.13 -14.73
CA GLU A 267 17.10 -18.05 -14.20
C GLU A 267 16.54 -19.45 -13.88
N ASN A 268 16.75 -20.43 -14.76
CA ASN A 268 16.32 -21.80 -14.52
C ASN A 268 17.00 -22.43 -13.29
N VAL A 269 18.31 -22.17 -13.09
CA VAL A 269 19.05 -22.62 -11.90
C VAL A 269 18.54 -21.94 -10.64
N LEU A 270 18.35 -20.61 -10.68
CA LEU A 270 17.83 -19.84 -9.55
C LEU A 270 16.41 -20.29 -9.16
N GLU A 271 15.54 -20.54 -10.13
CA GLU A 271 14.20 -21.05 -9.88
C GLU A 271 14.23 -22.47 -9.27
N GLY A 272 15.16 -23.32 -9.71
CA GLY A 272 15.41 -24.61 -9.08
C GLY A 272 15.83 -24.49 -7.62
N ILE A 273 16.80 -23.61 -7.33
CA ILE A 273 17.25 -23.31 -5.95
C ILE A 273 16.08 -22.79 -5.12
N ARG A 274 15.28 -21.87 -5.65
CA ARG A 274 14.12 -21.29 -4.96
C ARG A 274 13.07 -22.35 -4.61
N LYS A 275 12.75 -23.25 -5.55
CA LYS A 275 11.81 -24.35 -5.30
C LYS A 275 12.32 -25.30 -4.23
N ASN A 276 13.59 -25.69 -4.30
CA ASN A 276 14.22 -26.55 -3.30
C ASN A 276 14.21 -25.87 -1.92
N LEU A 277 14.50 -24.56 -1.87
CA LEU A 277 14.48 -23.79 -0.64
C LEU A 277 13.09 -23.74 0.00
N LEU A 278 12.07 -23.39 -0.80
CA LEU A 278 10.69 -23.34 -0.32
C LEU A 278 10.19 -24.71 0.14
N GLN A 279 10.55 -25.77 -0.57
CA GLN A 279 10.20 -27.13 -0.19
C GLN A 279 10.91 -27.55 1.11
N GLY A 280 12.19 -27.23 1.28
CA GLY A 280 12.93 -27.49 2.51
C GLY A 280 12.35 -26.74 3.72
N VAL A 281 12.01 -25.46 3.55
CA VAL A 281 11.30 -24.67 4.58
C VAL A 281 9.97 -25.31 4.94
N LYS A 282 9.17 -25.71 3.94
CA LYS A 282 7.88 -26.36 4.16
C LYS A 282 8.04 -27.65 4.96
N GLN A 283 8.99 -28.51 4.58
CA GLN A 283 9.26 -29.76 5.29
C GLN A 283 9.74 -29.53 6.72
N ALA A 284 10.62 -28.54 6.94
CA ALA A 284 11.06 -28.17 8.28
C ALA A 284 9.90 -27.70 9.17
N LEU A 285 8.98 -26.90 8.62
CA LEU A 285 7.78 -26.46 9.33
C LEU A 285 6.77 -27.60 9.59
N GLU A 286 6.62 -28.54 8.66
CA GLU A 286 5.75 -29.71 8.83
C GLU A 286 6.30 -30.64 9.92
N GLN A 287 7.61 -30.89 9.93
CA GLN A 287 8.29 -31.65 10.98
C GLN A 287 8.11 -30.97 12.35
N TRP A 288 8.26 -29.65 12.39
CA TRP A 288 8.06 -28.86 13.60
C TRP A 288 6.64 -28.95 14.16
N ASN A 289 5.61 -28.91 13.30
CA ASN A 289 4.22 -29.03 13.72
C ASN A 289 3.86 -30.45 14.21
N ALA A 290 4.62 -31.47 13.83
CA ALA A 290 4.37 -32.85 14.22
C ALA A 290 4.89 -33.19 15.62
N GLU A 291 5.83 -32.42 16.18
CA GLU A 291 6.41 -32.69 17.49
C GLU A 291 5.53 -32.17 18.64
N PRO A 292 5.24 -33.00 19.67
CA PRO A 292 4.35 -32.63 20.78
C PRO A 292 4.94 -31.54 21.70
N GLN A 293 6.26 -31.33 21.64
CA GLN A 293 6.93 -30.17 22.22
C GLN A 293 7.84 -29.59 21.16
N PRO A 294 7.40 -28.55 20.43
CA PRO A 294 8.20 -27.91 19.42
C PRO A 294 9.39 -27.19 20.06
N THR A 295 10.47 -27.91 20.34
CA THR A 295 11.78 -27.31 20.59
C THR A 295 12.30 -26.90 19.24
N PHE A 296 12.13 -25.63 18.89
CA PHE A 296 12.51 -25.06 17.59
C PHE A 296 13.96 -25.49 17.26
N PRO A 297 14.21 -26.43 16.32
CA PRO A 297 15.57 -26.78 15.94
C PRO A 297 15.95 -25.85 14.79
N MET A 298 16.86 -24.92 15.05
CA MET A 298 17.43 -24.00 14.07
C MET A 298 18.46 -24.70 13.19
N LYS A 299 18.05 -25.77 12.52
CA LYS A 299 18.88 -26.45 11.53
C LYS A 299 18.35 -26.19 10.13
N LEU A 300 17.81 -24.97 9.92
CA LEU A 300 17.15 -24.61 8.68
C LEU A 300 18.15 -24.67 7.53
N PHE A 301 19.30 -24.03 7.70
CA PHE A 301 20.33 -24.00 6.68
C PHE A 301 20.99 -25.37 6.51
N GLU A 302 21.22 -26.12 7.59
CA GLU A 302 21.68 -27.53 7.51
C GLU A 302 20.73 -28.39 6.66
N VAL A 303 19.40 -28.23 6.80
CA VAL A 303 18.42 -28.96 6.00
C VAL A 303 18.42 -28.49 4.54
N LEU A 304 18.49 -27.18 4.31
CA LEU A 304 18.47 -26.58 2.97
C LEU A 304 19.70 -26.93 2.14
N PHE A 305 20.85 -27.07 2.79
CA PHE A 305 22.14 -27.30 2.14
C PHE A 305 22.69 -28.71 2.38
N ARG A 306 21.82 -29.66 2.71
CA ARG A 306 22.21 -31.06 2.97
C ARG A 306 22.98 -31.70 1.81
N ASP A 307 22.64 -31.34 0.57
CA ASP A 307 23.32 -31.88 -0.62
C ASP A 307 24.81 -31.49 -0.72
N PHE A 308 25.26 -30.53 0.11
CA PHE A 308 26.64 -30.06 0.18
C PHE A 308 27.39 -30.54 1.43
N GLU A 309 26.86 -31.56 2.13
CA GLU A 309 27.46 -32.10 3.37
C GLU A 309 28.90 -32.60 3.19
N THR A 310 29.32 -32.94 1.97
CA THR A 310 30.69 -33.38 1.68
C THR A 310 31.75 -32.28 1.79
N CYS A 311 31.37 -31.00 1.90
CA CYS A 311 32.30 -29.89 2.04
C CYS A 311 32.29 -29.35 3.48
N ASP A 312 33.23 -29.86 4.30
CA ASP A 312 33.28 -29.56 5.74
C ASP A 312 33.37 -28.06 6.07
N ASP A 313 34.18 -27.30 5.33
CA ASP A 313 34.35 -25.85 5.53
C ASP A 313 33.05 -25.07 5.26
N PHE A 314 32.36 -25.45 4.18
CA PHE A 314 31.07 -24.86 3.83
C PHE A 314 30.01 -25.22 4.87
N PHE A 315 29.91 -26.51 5.24
CA PHE A 315 28.90 -26.98 6.17
C PHE A 315 29.12 -26.44 7.60
N SER A 316 30.37 -26.18 7.98
CA SER A 316 30.70 -25.46 9.22
C SER A 316 30.20 -24.02 9.20
N SER A 317 30.31 -23.34 8.06
CA SER A 317 29.76 -21.98 7.88
C SER A 317 28.22 -21.99 7.95
N ILE A 318 27.58 -23.00 7.35
CA ILE A 318 26.13 -23.21 7.41
C ILE A 318 25.63 -23.40 8.85
N LYS A 319 26.33 -24.22 9.64
CA LYS A 319 26.04 -24.40 11.07
C LYS A 319 26.13 -23.09 11.86
N ALA A 320 27.12 -22.24 11.56
CA ALA A 320 27.23 -20.93 12.18
C ALA A 320 26.03 -20.03 11.84
N CYS A 321 25.58 -20.02 10.58
CA CYS A 321 24.38 -19.29 10.17
C CYS A 321 23.12 -19.77 10.89
N ASP A 322 22.98 -21.08 11.10
CA ASP A 322 21.88 -21.67 11.85
C ASP A 322 21.86 -21.20 13.32
N ILE A 323 23.03 -21.16 13.98
CA ILE A 323 23.17 -20.62 15.35
C ILE A 323 22.85 -19.12 15.40
N GLU A 324 23.34 -18.32 14.44
CA GLU A 324 23.04 -16.89 14.40
C GLU A 324 21.54 -16.63 14.17
N PHE A 325 20.94 -17.40 13.27
CA PHE A 325 19.51 -17.31 13.00
C PHE A 325 18.68 -17.71 14.23
N GLU A 326 19.12 -18.74 14.98
CA GLU A 326 18.57 -19.09 16.29
C GLU A 326 18.50 -17.92 17.24
N GLN A 327 19.62 -17.25 17.43
CA GLN A 327 19.73 -16.12 18.32
C GLN A 327 18.82 -14.97 17.88
N ILE A 328 18.75 -14.68 16.57
CA ILE A 328 17.91 -13.62 16.01
C ILE A 328 16.43 -13.89 16.28
N ILE A 329 15.96 -15.10 16.00
CA ILE A 329 14.55 -15.45 16.16
C ILE A 329 14.18 -15.58 17.63
N ALA A 330 15.03 -16.20 18.46
CA ALA A 330 14.83 -16.27 19.91
C ALA A 330 14.68 -14.87 20.51
N LYS A 331 15.60 -13.95 20.17
CA LYS A 331 15.53 -12.54 20.57
C LYS A 331 14.28 -11.85 20.04
N ARG A 332 13.85 -12.14 18.80
CA ARG A 332 12.61 -11.59 18.23
C ARG A 332 11.37 -12.07 18.98
N PHE A 333 11.30 -13.37 19.29
CA PHE A 333 10.20 -13.95 20.08
C PHE A 333 10.15 -13.40 21.49
N GLU A 334 11.30 -13.31 22.16
CA GLU A 334 11.40 -12.72 23.50
C GLU A 334 10.90 -11.27 23.49
N ASN A 335 11.35 -10.45 22.55
CA ASN A 335 10.89 -9.08 22.39
C ASN A 335 9.38 -8.98 22.14
N GLU A 336 8.83 -9.85 21.30
CA GLU A 336 7.39 -9.86 21.01
C GLU A 336 6.57 -10.34 22.22
N LEU A 337 7.09 -11.31 22.97
CA LEU A 337 6.49 -11.78 24.22
C LEU A 337 6.50 -10.69 25.29
N ILE A 338 7.61 -9.95 25.44
CA ILE A 338 7.71 -8.77 26.32
C ILE A 338 6.68 -7.71 25.91
N LYS A 339 6.58 -7.39 24.62
CA LYS A 339 5.58 -6.43 24.11
C LYS A 339 4.15 -6.86 24.41
N ARG A 340 3.81 -8.13 24.16
CA ARG A 340 2.48 -8.69 24.46
C ARG A 340 2.19 -8.68 25.95
N LYS A 341 3.16 -9.09 26.79
CA LYS A 341 3.05 -9.04 28.25
C LYS A 341 2.80 -7.61 28.74
N ALA A 342 3.53 -6.62 28.24
CA ALA A 342 3.32 -5.22 28.57
C ALA A 342 1.92 -4.72 28.19
N LYS A 343 1.41 -5.08 27.00
CA LYS A 343 0.04 -4.75 26.56
C LYS A 343 -1.03 -5.37 27.47
N ILE A 344 -0.89 -6.66 27.80
CA ILE A 344 -1.81 -7.37 28.69
C ILE A 344 -1.79 -6.76 30.09
N THR A 345 -0.61 -6.53 30.65
CA THR A 345 -0.44 -5.89 31.97
C THR A 345 -1.09 -4.50 31.99
N SER A 346 -0.85 -3.67 30.97
CA SER A 346 -1.49 -2.34 30.85
C SER A 346 -3.02 -2.43 30.79
N HIS A 347 -3.56 -3.41 30.05
CA HIS A 347 -5.00 -3.65 29.99
C HIS A 347 -5.58 -4.06 31.36
N ILE A 348 -4.94 -5.00 32.05
CA ILE A 348 -5.34 -5.46 33.39
C ILE A 348 -5.30 -4.29 34.38
N CYS A 349 -4.20 -3.53 34.42
CA CYS A 349 -4.08 -2.36 35.30
C CYS A 349 -5.18 -1.32 35.05
N ARG A 350 -5.49 -1.00 33.78
CA ARG A 350 -6.59 -0.08 33.45
C ARG A 350 -7.95 -0.61 33.91
N LYS A 351 -8.23 -1.90 33.72
CA LYS A 351 -9.47 -2.53 34.20
C LYS A 351 -9.56 -2.53 35.72
N LEU A 352 -8.47 -2.81 36.43
CA LEU A 352 -8.42 -2.77 37.90
C LEU A 352 -8.67 -1.36 38.44
N VAL A 353 -8.04 -0.32 37.87
CA VAL A 353 -8.25 1.08 38.28
C VAL A 353 -9.71 1.50 38.06
N LYS A 354 -10.28 1.21 36.88
CA LYS A 354 -11.69 1.50 36.57
C LYS A 354 -12.63 0.74 37.52
N GLY A 355 -12.37 -0.54 37.78
CA GLY A 355 -13.14 -1.38 38.70
C GLY A 355 -13.11 -0.85 40.13
N LYS A 356 -11.92 -0.48 40.63
CA LYS A 356 -11.73 0.13 41.96
C LYS A 356 -12.51 1.43 42.09
N LYS A 357 -12.45 2.32 41.09
CA LYS A 357 -13.19 3.59 41.08
C LYS A 357 -14.71 3.36 41.14
N ARG A 358 -15.25 2.48 40.28
CA ARG A 358 -16.68 2.12 40.29
C ARG A 358 -17.13 1.52 41.63
N LEU A 359 -16.29 0.69 42.25
CA LEU A 359 -16.58 0.11 43.56
C LEU A 359 -16.60 1.19 44.65
N GLN A 360 -15.62 2.09 44.65
CA GLN A 360 -15.56 3.23 45.57
C GLN A 360 -16.82 4.11 45.45
N GLU A 361 -17.20 4.49 44.23
CA GLU A 361 -18.41 5.29 43.97
C GLU A 361 -19.68 4.60 44.51
N LYS A 362 -19.80 3.28 44.33
CA LYS A 362 -20.92 2.50 44.90
C LYS A 362 -20.93 2.51 46.43
N TYR A 363 -19.77 2.38 47.08
CA TYR A 363 -19.67 2.46 48.54
C TYR A 363 -20.01 3.85 49.06
N GLU A 364 -19.48 4.90 48.43
CA GLU A 364 -19.77 6.30 48.78
C GLU A 364 -21.26 6.63 48.58
N GLN A 365 -21.89 6.10 47.53
CA GLN A 365 -23.33 6.24 47.31
C GLN A 365 -24.14 5.54 48.41
N ARG A 366 -23.80 4.28 48.76
CA ARG A 366 -24.45 3.55 49.86
C ARG A 366 -24.32 4.29 51.19
N LEU A 367 -23.13 4.82 51.48
CA LEU A 367 -22.87 5.59 52.70
C LEU A 367 -23.71 6.88 52.73
N ARG A 368 -23.81 7.59 51.60
CA ARG A 368 -24.69 8.77 51.48
C ARG A 368 -26.16 8.43 51.74
N MET A 369 -26.66 7.34 51.16
CA MET A 369 -28.03 6.87 51.38
C MET A 369 -28.29 6.48 52.83
N GLN A 370 -27.34 5.78 53.47
CA GLN A 370 -27.44 5.41 54.88
C GLN A 370 -27.46 6.64 55.79
N ASN A 371 -26.56 7.60 55.57
CA ASN A 371 -26.52 8.85 56.32
C ASN A 371 -27.81 9.65 56.13
N TRP A 372 -28.35 9.69 54.92
CA TRP A 372 -29.62 10.34 54.64
C TRP A 372 -30.79 9.66 55.36
N ALA A 373 -30.86 8.33 55.31
CA ALA A 373 -31.87 7.54 56.01
C ALA A 373 -31.80 7.74 57.54
N GLN A 374 -30.60 7.77 58.12
CA GLN A 374 -30.40 8.06 59.55
C GLN A 374 -30.87 9.46 59.93
N ARG A 375 -30.56 10.48 59.11
CA ARG A 375 -31.05 11.85 59.32
C ARG A 375 -32.58 11.91 59.29
N LEU A 376 -33.19 11.22 58.34
CA LEU A 376 -34.65 11.13 58.23
C LEU A 376 -35.26 10.42 59.44
N GLN A 377 -34.68 9.30 59.88
CA GLN A 377 -35.10 8.60 61.10
C GLN A 377 -35.03 9.49 62.33
N LEU A 378 -33.94 10.25 62.51
CA LEU A 378 -33.80 11.19 63.62
C LEU A 378 -34.88 12.28 63.59
N LYS A 379 -35.21 12.81 62.40
CA LYS A 379 -36.29 13.79 62.23
C LYS A 379 -37.66 13.18 62.55
N LEU A 380 -37.93 11.95 62.11
CA LEU A 380 -39.16 11.23 62.45
C LEU A 380 -39.29 10.97 63.95
N VAL A 381 -38.21 10.58 64.63
CA VAL A 381 -38.20 10.41 66.10
C VAL A 381 -38.51 11.75 66.78
N LYS A 382 -37.91 12.87 66.34
CA LYS A 382 -38.24 14.20 66.86
C LYS A 382 -39.72 14.53 66.69
N LEU A 383 -40.30 14.31 65.51
CA LEU A 383 -41.73 14.54 65.25
C LEU A 383 -42.62 13.70 66.17
N LYS A 384 -42.27 12.42 66.40
CA LYS A 384 -42.99 11.56 67.35
C LYS A 384 -42.94 12.11 68.79
N CYS A 385 -41.77 12.57 69.23
CA CYS A 385 -41.63 13.19 70.55
C CYS A 385 -42.46 14.48 70.67
N PHE A 386 -42.44 15.36 69.66
CA PHE A 386 -43.28 16.57 69.64
C PHE A 386 -44.77 16.24 69.68
N SER A 387 -45.23 15.25 68.90
CA SER A 387 -46.62 14.81 68.92
C SER A 387 -47.02 14.24 70.29
N ALA A 388 -46.15 13.48 70.95
CA ALA A 388 -46.40 12.94 72.27
C ALA A 388 -46.49 14.05 73.33
N LEU A 389 -45.55 15.01 73.30
CA LEU A 389 -45.59 16.19 74.18
C LEU A 389 -46.89 16.98 73.98
N ARG A 390 -47.27 17.27 72.73
CA ARG A 390 -48.52 17.95 72.41
C ARG A 390 -49.72 17.22 73.02
N GLN A 391 -49.78 15.90 72.93
CA GLN A 391 -50.87 15.14 73.54
C GLN A 391 -50.87 15.19 75.06
N ILE A 392 -49.70 15.14 75.71
CA ILE A 392 -49.60 15.30 77.17
C ILE A 392 -50.15 16.67 77.58
N PHE A 393 -49.80 17.75 76.86
CA PHE A 393 -50.31 19.09 77.14
C PHE A 393 -51.82 19.20 76.96
N ILE A 394 -52.38 18.62 75.89
CA ILE A 394 -53.83 18.59 75.65
C ILE A 394 -54.55 17.82 76.76
N ASN A 395 -54.06 16.63 77.11
CA ASN A 395 -54.67 15.79 78.15
C ASN A 395 -54.60 16.46 79.54
N ALA A 396 -53.45 17.01 79.92
CA ALA A 396 -53.29 17.73 81.18
C ALA A 396 -54.21 18.97 81.29
N GLN A 397 -54.59 19.56 80.15
CA GLN A 397 -55.55 20.65 80.12
C GLN A 397 -56.99 20.16 80.25
N LEU A 398 -57.33 19.01 79.64
CA LEU A 398 -58.66 18.41 79.76
C LEU A 398 -58.97 17.96 81.19
N GLU A 399 -57.95 17.59 81.98
CA GLU A 399 -58.10 17.17 83.38
C GLU A 399 -58.30 18.33 84.37
N LYS A 400 -58.05 19.59 83.97
CA LYS A 400 -58.27 20.76 84.84
C LYS A 400 -59.65 21.35 84.61
N ASP A 401 -60.60 21.00 85.47
CA ASP A 401 -61.97 21.51 85.47
C ASP A 401 -62.02 23.05 85.63
N GLY A 402 -62.14 23.76 84.51
CA GLY A 402 -62.70 25.12 84.46
C GLY A 402 -61.76 26.30 84.70
N THR A 403 -60.50 26.10 85.11
CA THR A 403 -59.51 27.19 85.12
C THR A 403 -58.82 27.26 83.76
N GLY A 404 -59.15 28.30 82.99
CA GLY A 404 -58.64 28.52 81.64
C GLY A 404 -57.11 28.36 81.56
N MET A 405 -56.65 27.78 80.45
CA MET A 405 -55.24 27.52 80.19
C MET A 405 -54.40 28.79 80.36
N ASN A 406 -53.36 28.73 81.19
CA ASN A 406 -52.45 29.85 81.42
C ASN A 406 -51.88 30.31 80.06
N GLU A 407 -51.93 31.61 79.77
CA GLU A 407 -51.42 32.22 78.54
C GLU A 407 -49.99 31.77 78.18
N LYS A 408 -49.14 31.55 79.20
CA LYS A 408 -47.78 31.03 79.01
C LYS A 408 -47.75 29.62 78.39
N MET A 409 -48.74 28.79 78.67
CA MET A 409 -48.84 27.42 78.16
C MET A 409 -49.32 27.40 76.70
N TRP A 410 -50.19 28.34 76.32
CA TRP A 410 -50.55 28.58 74.91
C TRP A 410 -49.37 29.06 74.08
N GLU A 411 -48.56 29.97 74.63
CA GLU A 411 -47.36 30.45 73.94
C GLU A 411 -46.34 29.31 73.77
N LEU A 412 -46.15 28.46 74.78
CA LEU A 412 -45.33 27.26 74.65
C LEU A 412 -45.83 26.30 73.57
N LEU A 413 -47.15 26.07 73.48
CA LEU A 413 -47.73 25.24 72.42
C LEU A 413 -47.51 25.84 71.03
N ARG A 414 -47.64 27.15 70.87
CA ARG A 414 -47.39 27.85 69.60
C ARG A 414 -45.93 27.69 69.17
N VAL A 415 -44.98 27.92 70.07
CA VAL A 415 -43.54 27.73 69.82
C VAL A 415 -43.22 26.26 69.48
N LEU A 416 -43.89 25.30 70.13
CA LEU A 416 -43.72 23.88 69.80
C LEU A 416 -44.27 23.53 68.41
N GLU A 417 -45.43 24.10 68.03
CA GLU A 417 -46.03 23.89 66.71
C GLU A 417 -45.17 24.49 65.60
N ASP A 418 -44.62 25.69 65.78
CA ASP A 418 -43.71 26.30 64.81
C ASP A 418 -42.44 25.46 64.61
N LYS A 419 -41.87 24.92 65.70
CA LYS A 419 -40.73 23.99 65.62
C LYS A 419 -41.10 22.68 64.94
N TYR A 420 -42.29 22.15 65.22
CA TYR A 420 -42.82 20.97 64.55
C TYR A 420 -42.93 21.21 63.04
N GLN A 421 -43.57 22.30 62.64
CA GLN A 421 -43.77 22.66 61.24
C GLN A 421 -42.45 22.90 60.51
N THR A 422 -41.47 23.51 61.18
CA THR A 422 -40.11 23.65 60.64
C THR A 422 -39.50 22.29 60.31
N ILE A 423 -39.57 21.32 61.23
CA ILE A 423 -39.03 19.97 60.99
C ILE A 423 -39.78 19.25 59.86
N VAL A 424 -41.10 19.37 59.79
CA VAL A 424 -41.92 18.81 58.70
C VAL A 424 -41.49 19.39 57.36
N ASN A 425 -41.32 20.72 57.28
CA ASN A 425 -40.89 21.41 56.07
C ASN A 425 -39.46 21.04 55.64
N GLU A 426 -38.60 20.57 56.55
CA GLU A 426 -37.27 20.06 56.17
C GLU A 426 -37.24 18.56 55.79
N ILE A 427 -38.36 17.84 55.94
CA ILE A 427 -38.50 16.43 55.52
C ILE A 427 -39.10 16.35 54.12
N VAL A 428 -40.12 17.18 53.86
CA VAL A 428 -40.76 17.36 52.56
C VAL A 428 -39.77 18.04 51.61
#